data_AF-A0A397IK27-F1
#
_entry.id   AF-A0A397IK27-F1
#
_cell.length_a   1.000
_cell.length_b   1.000
_cell.length_c   1.000
_cell.angle_alpha   90.00
_cell.angle_beta   90.00
_cell.angle_gamma   90.00
#
_symmetry.space_group_name_H-M   'P 1'
#
loop_
_entity.id
_entity.type
_entity.pdbx_description
1 polymer ?
#
loop_
_entity_poly.entity_id
_entity_poly.type
_entity_poly.pdbx_seq_one_letter_code
_entity_poly.pdbx_strand_id
1 'polypeptide(L)'
;MEIIQVDLCYMPHDKIGNKIYKYALTCVDIASQTKWICLLTEWDSGSVAKGFIKLFKFHNFPLIQLKTLQGIVERFNQTLQKWAFFIQDAVELLLPSTEHCRDWVTDFPIFLEKLDNTKTQLIDMSLAEARKLKHVYAKSSKPRYGPMGYDEIRLTYSDSVLYLFNPGELEVEENVLLIVIESLVQKNQPVLYWIEDIDNNGPKWSFVREELMVVRNIEYSPQKILSRSEDV
;
A
#
# COMPACT_ATOMS: atom_id res chain seq x y z
N MET A 1 6.86 15.18 -3.92
CA MET A 1 7.30 14.24 -2.88
C MET A 1 7.04 12.86 -3.44
N GLU A 2 8.09 12.12 -3.79
CA GLU A 2 7.97 10.73 -4.24
C GLU A 2 7.91 9.86 -2.98
N ILE A 3 6.86 9.06 -2.85
CA ILE A 3 6.65 8.20 -1.69
C ILE A 3 6.82 6.76 -2.17
N ILE A 4 7.81 6.07 -1.61
CA ILE A 4 8.09 4.68 -1.92
C ILE A 4 7.68 3.82 -0.73
N GLN A 5 6.82 2.83 -0.99
CA GLN A 5 6.53 1.76 -0.05
C GLN A 5 7.53 0.64 -0.24
N VAL A 6 7.98 0.04 0.86
CA VAL A 6 8.93 -1.06 0.83
C VAL A 6 8.45 -2.16 1.74
N ASP A 7 8.60 -3.39 1.29
CA ASP A 7 8.31 -4.58 2.07
C ASP A 7 9.25 -5.74 1.68
N LEU A 8 9.45 -6.66 2.63
CA LEU A 8 10.24 -7.85 2.45
C LEU A 8 9.32 -9.06 2.30
N CYS A 9 9.46 -9.74 1.17
CA CYS A 9 8.62 -10.88 0.82
C CYS A 9 9.41 -12.19 0.89
N TYR A 10 8.81 -13.22 1.48
CA TYR A 10 9.33 -14.59 1.38
C TYR A 10 9.08 -15.16 -0.02
N MET A 11 10.03 -15.92 -0.53
CA MET A 11 10.00 -16.54 -1.84
C MET A 11 10.35 -18.02 -1.75
N PRO A 12 9.93 -18.82 -2.73
CA PRO A 12 10.37 -20.19 -2.83
C PRO A 12 11.90 -20.31 -2.89
N HIS A 13 12.42 -21.43 -2.37
CA HIS A 13 13.85 -21.65 -2.31
C HIS A 13 14.44 -21.95 -3.69
N ASP A 14 15.38 -21.13 -4.13
CA ASP A 14 16.11 -21.35 -5.38
C ASP A 14 17.62 -21.21 -5.16
N LYS A 15 18.38 -22.13 -5.73
CA LYS A 15 19.84 -22.19 -5.60
C LYS A 15 20.48 -21.94 -6.96
N ILE A 16 21.11 -20.78 -7.11
CA ILE A 16 21.97 -20.44 -8.26
C ILE A 16 23.44 -20.50 -7.82
N GLY A 17 24.17 -21.45 -8.37
CA GLY A 17 25.56 -21.72 -7.99
C GLY A 17 25.67 -22.04 -6.50
N ASN A 18 26.45 -21.24 -5.75
CA ASN A 18 26.62 -21.40 -4.30
C ASN A 18 25.66 -20.54 -3.46
N LYS A 19 24.73 -19.81 -4.08
CA LYS A 19 23.81 -18.91 -3.37
C LYS A 19 22.40 -19.48 -3.38
N ILE A 20 21.71 -19.32 -2.26
CA ILE A 20 20.30 -19.69 -2.12
C ILE A 20 19.48 -18.42 -1.91
N TYR A 21 18.56 -18.14 -2.82
CA TYR A 21 17.62 -17.04 -2.75
C TYR A 21 16.32 -17.52 -2.11
N LYS A 22 15.83 -16.72 -1.15
CA LYS A 22 14.63 -17.03 -0.35
C LYS A 22 13.77 -15.81 -0.05
N TYR A 23 14.28 -14.62 -0.36
CA TYR A 23 13.65 -13.37 -0.01
C TYR A 23 13.71 -12.42 -1.21
N ALA A 24 12.71 -11.54 -1.30
CA ALA A 24 12.67 -10.45 -2.24
C ALA A 24 12.39 -9.15 -1.49
N LEU A 25 13.30 -8.19 -1.61
CA LEU A 25 13.05 -6.81 -1.21
C LEU A 25 12.26 -6.14 -2.32
N THR A 26 11.05 -5.68 -2.00
CA THR A 26 10.13 -5.08 -2.95
C THR A 26 9.90 -3.62 -2.63
N CYS A 27 10.03 -2.77 -3.64
CA CYS A 27 9.82 -1.33 -3.52
C CYS A 27 8.77 -0.91 -4.55
N VAL A 28 7.80 -0.11 -4.15
CA VAL A 28 6.78 0.44 -5.06
C VAL A 28 6.68 1.94 -4.85
N ASP A 29 6.87 2.71 -5.92
CA ASP A 29 6.53 4.13 -5.91
C ASP A 29 5.02 4.28 -6.02
N ILE A 30 4.41 4.98 -5.06
CA ILE A 30 2.94 5.15 -5.01
C ILE A 30 2.46 5.97 -6.21
N ALA A 31 3.21 7.00 -6.61
CA ALA A 31 2.76 7.94 -7.63
C ALA A 31 2.77 7.32 -9.03
N SER A 32 3.90 6.72 -9.43
CA SER A 32 4.03 6.09 -10.74
C SER A 32 3.55 4.63 -10.77
N GLN A 33 3.30 4.02 -9.61
CA GLN A 33 3.12 2.56 -9.45
C GLN A 33 4.28 1.73 -9.99
N THR A 34 5.45 2.34 -10.19
CA THR A 34 6.67 1.65 -10.60
C THR A 34 7.12 0.73 -9.48
N LYS A 35 7.49 -0.49 -9.85
CA LYS A 35 7.84 -1.55 -8.90
C LYS A 35 9.28 -1.97 -9.16
N TRP A 36 10.03 -2.14 -8.09
CA TRP A 36 11.38 -2.63 -8.10
C TRP A 36 11.50 -3.81 -7.16
N ILE A 37 12.36 -4.75 -7.53
CA ILE A 37 12.59 -5.94 -6.74
C ILE A 37 14.09 -6.21 -6.69
N CYS A 38 14.59 -6.54 -5.50
CA CYS A 38 15.92 -7.08 -5.32
C CYS A 38 15.84 -8.44 -4.62
N LEU A 39 16.41 -9.45 -5.25
CA LEU A 39 16.48 -10.79 -4.67
C LEU A 39 17.57 -10.86 -3.60
N LEU A 40 17.25 -11.50 -2.48
CA LEU A 40 18.07 -11.60 -1.29
C LEU A 40 18.24 -13.06 -0.86
N THR A 41 19.42 -13.36 -0.32
CA THR A 41 19.76 -14.68 0.23
C THR A 41 19.44 -14.77 1.72
N GLU A 42 19.52 -13.63 2.42
CA GLU A 42 19.35 -13.52 3.88
C GLU A 42 18.43 -12.34 4.21
N TRP A 43 17.78 -12.41 5.38
CA TRP A 43 16.85 -11.41 5.89
C TRP A 43 17.51 -10.40 6.85
N ASP A 44 18.83 -10.47 7.01
CA ASP A 44 19.56 -9.60 7.92
C ASP A 44 19.58 -8.14 7.41
N SER A 45 19.74 -7.22 8.37
CA SER A 45 19.76 -5.78 8.07
C SER A 45 20.87 -5.40 7.09
N GLY A 46 22.00 -6.11 7.09
CA GLY A 46 23.11 -5.89 6.16
C GLY A 46 22.75 -6.28 4.73
N SER A 47 22.08 -7.42 4.53
CA SER A 47 21.56 -7.84 3.22
C SER A 47 20.48 -6.90 2.70
N VAL A 48 19.56 -6.45 3.56
CA VAL A 48 18.54 -5.47 3.18
C VAL A 48 19.19 -4.14 2.81
N ALA A 49 20.15 -3.64 3.59
CA ALA A 49 20.89 -2.42 3.27
C ALA A 49 21.65 -2.53 1.94
N LYS A 50 22.30 -3.67 1.67
CA LYS A 50 22.93 -3.94 0.36
C LYS A 50 21.91 -3.97 -0.77
N GLY A 51 20.72 -4.54 -0.53
CA GLY A 51 19.60 -4.54 -1.48
C GLY A 51 19.15 -3.13 -1.82
N PHE A 52 18.97 -2.27 -0.82
CA PHE A 52 18.70 -0.85 -1.00
C PHE A 52 19.82 -0.15 -1.77
N ILE A 53 21.08 -0.33 -1.38
CA ILE A 53 22.22 0.25 -2.11
C ILE A 53 22.21 -0.20 -3.57
N LYS A 54 21.88 -1.46 -3.85
CA LYS A 54 21.77 -1.96 -5.23
C LYS A 54 20.65 -1.24 -5.98
N LEU A 55 19.45 -1.15 -5.41
CA LEU A 55 18.31 -0.49 -6.03
C LEU A 55 18.53 1.02 -6.23
N PHE A 56 19.08 1.71 -5.23
CA PHE A 56 19.29 3.16 -5.25
C PHE A 56 20.54 3.58 -6.02
N LYS A 57 21.53 2.70 -6.21
CA LYS A 57 22.61 2.98 -7.18
C LYS A 57 22.08 3.06 -8.61
N PHE A 58 21.03 2.31 -8.93
CA PHE A 58 20.38 2.36 -10.24
C PHE A 58 19.33 3.48 -10.35
N HIS A 59 18.81 3.98 -9.22
CA HIS A 59 17.72 4.94 -9.21
C HIS A 59 17.79 5.95 -8.07
N ASN A 60 17.69 7.25 -8.40
CA ASN A 60 17.85 8.34 -7.46
C ASN A 60 16.53 8.61 -6.70
N PHE A 61 16.38 8.11 -5.47
CA PHE A 61 15.14 8.25 -4.70
C PHE A 61 15.34 8.78 -3.27
N PRO A 62 14.48 9.70 -2.79
CA PRO A 62 14.42 10.07 -1.38
C PRO A 62 13.67 8.99 -0.57
N LEU A 63 14.28 8.54 0.54
CA LEU A 63 13.69 7.56 1.46
C LEU A 63 12.87 8.26 2.56
N ILE A 64 11.60 7.88 2.70
CA ILE A 64 10.73 8.33 3.80
C ILE A 64 9.99 7.11 4.35
N GLN A 65 10.14 6.83 5.63
CA GLN A 65 9.49 5.70 6.30
C GLN A 65 8.02 6.06 6.59
N LEU A 66 7.07 5.36 5.95
CA LEU A 66 5.65 5.47 6.23
C LEU A 66 5.14 4.11 6.74
N LYS A 67 4.73 4.07 8.01
CA LYS A 67 4.42 2.83 8.74
C LYS A 67 3.01 2.30 8.50
N THR A 68 2.13 3.06 7.85
CA THR A 68 0.68 2.83 7.85
C THR A 68 0.05 2.61 6.47
N LEU A 69 0.85 2.70 5.40
CA LEU A 69 0.37 2.45 4.04
C LEU A 69 1.31 1.43 3.39
N GLN A 70 1.10 0.13 3.65
CA GLN A 70 1.85 -0.96 2.98
C GLN A 70 0.97 -1.78 2.03
N GLY A 71 -0.35 -1.52 1.98
CA GLY A 71 -1.28 -2.34 1.20
C GLY A 71 -0.99 -2.43 -0.30
N ILE A 72 -0.31 -1.44 -0.91
CA ILE A 72 0.06 -1.51 -2.33
C ILE A 72 1.23 -2.48 -2.52
N VAL A 73 2.29 -2.36 -1.71
CA VAL A 73 3.43 -3.26 -1.78
C VAL A 73 3.06 -4.69 -1.34
N GLU A 74 2.18 -4.85 -0.36
CA GLU A 74 1.66 -6.18 0.04
C GLU A 74 0.87 -6.86 -1.08
N ARG A 75 -0.04 -6.13 -1.77
CA ARG A 75 -0.76 -6.69 -2.93
C ARG A 75 0.19 -7.08 -4.05
N PHE A 76 1.25 -6.30 -4.25
CA PHE A 76 2.29 -6.65 -5.20
C PHE A 76 3.02 -7.93 -4.78
N ASN A 77 3.38 -8.04 -3.51
CA ASN A 77 4.04 -9.22 -2.95
C ASN A 77 3.18 -10.48 -3.08
N GLN A 78 1.88 -10.38 -2.85
CA GLN A 78 0.96 -11.50 -3.09
C GLN A 78 0.93 -11.91 -4.56
N THR A 79 0.94 -10.96 -5.49
CA THR A 79 0.95 -11.25 -6.93
C THR A 79 2.25 -11.93 -7.36
N LEU A 80 3.37 -11.43 -6.84
CA LEU A 80 4.70 -11.95 -7.09
C LEU A 80 4.86 -13.37 -6.53
N GLN A 81 4.45 -13.61 -5.28
CA GLN A 81 4.46 -14.93 -4.67
C GLN A 81 3.60 -15.92 -5.45
N LYS A 82 2.35 -15.56 -5.76
CA LYS A 82 1.45 -16.43 -6.53
C LYS A 82 2.06 -16.86 -7.85
N TRP A 83 2.73 -15.94 -8.55
CA TRP A 83 3.42 -16.26 -9.80
C TRP A 83 4.60 -17.21 -9.58
N ALA A 84 5.47 -16.91 -8.62
CA ALA A 84 6.66 -17.71 -8.33
C ALA A 84 6.28 -19.14 -7.89
N PHE A 85 5.33 -19.29 -6.98
CA PHE A 85 4.82 -20.58 -6.54
C PHE A 85 4.09 -21.33 -7.66
N PHE A 86 3.28 -20.65 -8.47
CA PHE A 86 2.59 -21.30 -9.59
C PHE A 86 3.56 -21.92 -10.61
N ILE A 87 4.66 -21.23 -10.93
CA ILE A 87 5.68 -21.77 -11.83
C ILE A 87 6.41 -22.93 -11.17
N GLN A 88 6.80 -22.79 -9.91
CA GLN A 88 7.46 -23.87 -9.19
C GLN A 88 6.57 -25.11 -9.17
N ASP A 89 5.31 -24.98 -8.77
CA ASP A 89 4.34 -26.07 -8.69
C ASP A 89 4.12 -26.74 -10.06
N ALA A 90 3.98 -25.93 -11.13
CA ALA A 90 3.77 -26.43 -12.48
C ALA A 90 4.96 -27.25 -13.00
N VAL A 91 6.19 -26.83 -12.68
CA VAL A 91 7.41 -27.55 -13.06
C VAL A 91 7.60 -28.79 -12.18
N GLU A 92 7.39 -28.67 -10.86
CA GLU A 92 7.54 -29.79 -9.92
C GLU A 92 6.54 -30.92 -10.19
N LEU A 93 5.34 -30.61 -10.70
CA LEU A 93 4.37 -31.63 -11.17
C LEU A 93 4.92 -32.53 -12.28
N LEU A 94 5.90 -32.06 -13.06
CA LEU A 94 6.51 -32.79 -14.17
C LEU A 94 7.82 -33.47 -13.77
N LEU A 95 8.38 -33.11 -12.61
CA LEU A 95 9.64 -33.64 -12.11
C LEU A 95 9.43 -34.86 -11.21
N PRO A 96 10.40 -35.80 -11.16
CA PRO A 96 10.38 -36.84 -10.14
C PRO A 96 10.49 -36.21 -8.75
N SER A 97 9.93 -36.86 -7.73
CA SER A 97 9.84 -36.35 -6.34
C SER A 97 11.18 -36.05 -5.66
N THR A 98 12.30 -36.40 -6.29
CA THR A 98 13.67 -36.12 -5.85
C THR A 98 14.21 -34.79 -6.37
N GLU A 99 13.52 -34.16 -7.32
CA GLU A 99 13.92 -32.92 -7.97
C GLU A 99 12.95 -31.79 -7.63
N HIS A 100 13.48 -30.57 -7.49
CA HIS A 100 12.72 -29.37 -7.17
C HIS A 100 13.01 -28.31 -8.23
N CYS A 101 11.99 -27.56 -8.62
CA CYS A 101 12.15 -26.46 -9.55
C CYS A 101 12.96 -25.33 -8.90
N ARG A 102 14.00 -24.86 -9.59
CA ARG A 102 14.96 -23.84 -9.13
C ARG A 102 15.23 -22.83 -10.25
N ASP A 103 14.19 -22.51 -10.98
CA ASP A 103 14.31 -21.67 -12.17
C ASP A 103 13.61 -20.32 -11.99
N TRP A 104 12.90 -20.08 -10.89
CA TRP A 104 12.16 -18.83 -10.71
C TRP A 104 13.09 -17.62 -10.65
N VAL A 105 14.31 -17.74 -10.12
CA VAL A 105 15.29 -16.64 -10.14
C VAL A 105 15.83 -16.41 -11.56
N THR A 106 15.97 -17.47 -12.35
CA THR A 106 16.40 -17.40 -13.77
C THR A 106 15.31 -16.80 -14.65
N ASP A 107 14.04 -17.15 -14.40
CA ASP A 107 12.86 -16.64 -15.11
C ASP A 107 12.39 -15.28 -14.62
N PHE A 108 12.95 -14.82 -13.49
CA PHE A 108 12.61 -13.55 -12.87
C PHE A 108 12.69 -12.33 -13.81
N PRO A 109 13.71 -12.19 -14.68
CA PRO A 109 13.77 -11.10 -15.65
C PRO A 109 12.61 -11.13 -16.66
N ILE A 110 12.16 -12.33 -17.07
CA ILE A 110 11.02 -12.50 -17.99
C ILE A 110 9.74 -11.98 -17.33
N PHE A 111 9.57 -12.26 -16.03
CA PHE A 111 8.46 -11.73 -15.26
C PHE A 111 8.50 -10.21 -15.13
N LEU A 112 9.66 -9.64 -14.80
CA LEU A 112 9.81 -8.19 -14.71
C LEU A 112 9.49 -7.51 -16.05
N GLU A 113 9.99 -8.06 -17.16
CA GLU A 113 9.67 -7.56 -18.50
C GLU A 113 8.17 -7.64 -18.79
N LYS A 114 7.53 -8.76 -18.43
CA LYS A 114 6.09 -8.92 -18.57
C LYS A 114 5.33 -7.88 -17.74
N LEU A 115 5.71 -7.67 -16.48
CA LEU A 115 5.10 -6.67 -15.61
C LEU A 115 5.25 -5.26 -16.18
N ASP A 116 6.46 -4.90 -16.61
CA ASP A 116 6.75 -3.56 -17.10
C ASP A 116 5.98 -3.25 -18.39
N ASN A 117 5.76 -4.25 -19.25
CA ASN A 117 5.04 -4.14 -20.52
C ASN A 117 3.52 -4.36 -20.40
N THR A 118 3.01 -4.90 -19.30
CA THR A 118 1.58 -5.16 -19.13
C THR A 118 0.83 -3.85 -18.88
N LYS A 119 -0.22 -3.59 -19.67
CA LYS A 119 -1.11 -2.46 -19.42
C LYS A 119 -1.85 -2.66 -18.11
N THR A 120 -1.68 -1.73 -17.20
CA THR A 120 -2.40 -1.76 -15.92
C THR A 120 -3.80 -1.17 -16.09
N GLN A 121 -4.83 -1.83 -15.55
CA GLN A 121 -6.21 -1.33 -15.67
C GLN A 121 -6.40 0.08 -15.07
N LEU A 122 -5.62 0.40 -14.04
CA LEU A 122 -5.68 1.71 -13.38
C LEU A 122 -5.10 2.82 -14.24
N ILE A 123 -4.05 2.59 -15.03
CA ILE A 123 -3.36 3.67 -15.77
C ILE A 123 -3.63 3.58 -17.28
N ASP A 124 -4.15 2.44 -17.74
CA ASP A 124 -4.43 2.13 -19.16
C ASP A 124 -3.18 2.18 -20.06
N MET A 125 -2.00 2.08 -19.44
CA MET A 125 -0.69 2.08 -20.07
C MET A 125 0.22 1.09 -19.36
N SER A 126 1.34 0.76 -20.01
CA SER A 126 2.37 -0.07 -19.42
C SER A 126 3.18 0.73 -18.38
N LEU A 127 3.79 0.05 -17.41
CA LEU A 127 4.62 0.72 -16.41
C LEU A 127 5.87 1.33 -17.05
N ALA A 128 6.40 0.72 -18.10
CA ALA A 128 7.52 1.25 -18.87
C ALA A 128 7.21 2.59 -19.55
N GLU A 129 5.99 2.76 -20.03
CA GLU A 129 5.50 4.03 -20.58
C GLU A 129 5.23 5.06 -19.47
N ALA A 130 4.59 4.63 -18.37
CA ALA A 130 4.29 5.48 -17.22
C ALA A 130 5.55 6.11 -16.62
N ARG A 131 6.66 5.35 -16.54
CA ARG A 131 7.95 5.80 -16.00
C ARG A 131 8.57 6.97 -16.80
N LYS A 132 8.20 7.14 -18.07
CA LYS A 132 8.70 8.24 -18.92
C LYS A 132 7.91 9.53 -18.71
N LEU A 133 6.74 9.46 -18.08
CA LEU A 133 5.87 10.60 -17.87
C LEU A 133 6.20 11.29 -16.55
N LYS A 134 6.12 12.63 -16.55
CA LYS A 134 6.33 13.42 -15.34
C LYS A 134 5.20 13.23 -14.32
N HIS A 135 3.97 13.09 -14.80
CA HIS A 135 2.78 12.85 -14.01
C HIS A 135 1.94 11.76 -14.67
N VAL A 136 1.44 10.86 -13.85
CA VAL A 136 0.63 9.72 -14.26
C VAL A 136 -0.68 9.80 -13.50
N TYR A 137 -1.80 9.86 -14.23
CA TYR A 137 -3.13 9.88 -13.63
C TYR A 137 -3.66 8.45 -13.57
N ALA A 138 -3.80 7.92 -12.35
CA ALA A 138 -4.44 6.62 -12.14
C ALA A 138 -5.96 6.78 -12.04
N LYS A 139 -6.70 5.95 -12.77
CA LYS A 139 -8.12 5.69 -12.56
C LYS A 139 -8.30 5.09 -11.17
N SER A 140 -9.39 5.46 -10.49
CA SER A 140 -9.77 4.84 -9.22
C SER A 140 -10.04 3.35 -9.41
N SER A 141 -9.59 2.52 -8.48
CA SER A 141 -9.84 1.07 -8.48
C SER A 141 -11.31 0.72 -8.25
N LYS A 142 -12.04 1.60 -7.55
CA LYS A 142 -13.49 1.51 -7.36
C LYS A 142 -14.16 2.65 -8.12
N PRO A 143 -15.19 2.40 -8.93
CA PRO A 143 -15.98 3.48 -9.49
C PRO A 143 -16.61 4.26 -8.33
N ARG A 144 -16.37 5.56 -8.28
CA ARG A 144 -17.10 6.45 -7.39
C ARG A 144 -18.30 6.99 -8.13
N TYR A 145 -19.44 6.94 -7.46
CA TYR A 145 -20.68 7.54 -7.93
C TYR A 145 -20.93 8.80 -7.11
N GLY A 146 -20.99 9.94 -7.78
CA GLY A 146 -21.29 11.21 -7.13
C GLY A 146 -20.39 12.36 -7.59
N PRO A 147 -20.64 13.56 -7.06
CA PRO A 147 -19.83 14.74 -7.34
C PRO A 147 -18.43 14.59 -6.71
N MET A 148 -17.40 15.14 -7.37
CA MET A 148 -16.01 14.94 -6.98
C MET A 148 -15.21 16.25 -7.12
N GLY A 149 -14.24 16.47 -6.23
CA GLY A 149 -13.40 17.66 -6.25
C GLY A 149 -14.19 18.92 -5.89
N TYR A 150 -14.37 19.84 -6.83
CA TYR A 150 -15.05 21.12 -6.56
C TYR A 150 -16.56 20.97 -6.40
N ASP A 151 -17.14 19.95 -7.01
CA ASP A 151 -18.58 19.70 -6.96
C ASP A 151 -18.98 18.93 -5.68
N GLU A 152 -18.01 18.35 -4.96
CA GLU A 152 -18.23 17.57 -3.75
C GLU A 152 -18.66 18.47 -2.59
N ILE A 153 -19.73 18.08 -1.88
CA ILE A 153 -20.20 18.79 -0.68
C ILE A 153 -19.15 18.60 0.42
N ARG A 154 -18.48 19.70 0.79
CA ARG A 154 -17.38 19.68 1.74
C ARG A 154 -17.87 19.56 3.17
N LEU A 155 -17.13 18.78 3.95
CA LEU A 155 -17.21 18.85 5.41
C LEU A 155 -16.62 20.18 5.88
N THR A 156 -17.25 20.74 6.90
CA THR A 156 -16.78 21.92 7.59
C THR A 156 -15.95 21.53 8.80
N TYR A 157 -15.08 22.43 9.25
CA TYR A 157 -14.25 22.24 10.45
C TYR A 157 -15.09 21.99 11.72
N SER A 158 -16.36 22.40 11.72
CA SER A 158 -17.32 22.20 12.81
C SER A 158 -18.00 20.82 12.78
N ASP A 159 -17.82 20.03 11.72
CA ASP A 159 -18.48 18.73 11.60
C ASP A 159 -17.70 17.67 12.38
N SER A 160 -18.38 17.03 13.32
CA SER A 160 -17.87 15.81 13.95
C SER A 160 -18.18 14.61 13.06
N VAL A 161 -17.16 13.80 12.80
CA VAL A 161 -17.28 12.60 11.96
C VAL A 161 -16.89 11.34 12.73
N LEU A 162 -17.43 10.21 12.28
CA LEU A 162 -17.01 8.87 12.67
C LEU A 162 -16.37 8.18 11.48
N TYR A 163 -15.31 7.42 11.74
CA TYR A 163 -14.71 6.55 10.74
C TYR A 163 -15.61 5.31 10.50
N LEU A 164 -15.90 5.02 9.24
CA LEU A 164 -16.66 3.83 8.85
C LEU A 164 -15.68 2.68 8.59
N PHE A 165 -15.63 1.71 9.51
CA PHE A 165 -14.76 0.54 9.40
C PHE A 165 -15.00 -0.27 8.12
N ASN A 166 -13.91 -0.74 7.51
CA ASN A 166 -14.01 -1.72 6.43
C ASN A 166 -14.27 -3.12 7.01
N PRO A 167 -15.04 -3.99 6.31
CA PRO A 167 -15.24 -5.36 6.74
C PRO A 167 -13.89 -6.11 6.81
N GLY A 168 -13.49 -6.54 8.02
CA GLY A 168 -12.23 -7.23 8.30
C GLY A 168 -11.19 -6.41 9.08
N GLU A 169 -11.43 -5.12 9.32
CA GLU A 169 -10.70 -4.36 10.34
C GLU A 169 -11.20 -4.81 11.73
N LEU A 170 -10.29 -5.10 12.67
CA LEU A 170 -10.64 -5.55 14.02
C LEU A 170 -11.60 -4.54 14.65
N GLU A 171 -12.75 -5.01 15.10
CA GLU A 171 -13.73 -4.25 15.88
C GLU A 171 -13.07 -3.83 17.20
N VAL A 172 -12.34 -2.72 17.19
CA VAL A 172 -12.10 -1.98 18.42
C VAL A 172 -13.44 -1.34 18.72
N GLU A 173 -14.03 -1.69 19.87
CA GLU A 173 -15.40 -1.37 20.30
C GLU A 173 -15.73 0.15 20.41
N GLU A 174 -14.85 1.03 19.92
CA GLU A 174 -14.95 2.47 20.08
C GLU A 174 -15.02 3.16 18.71
N ASN A 175 -16.22 3.63 18.38
CA ASN A 175 -16.40 4.64 17.34
C ASN A 175 -15.67 5.92 17.78
N VAL A 176 -14.46 6.14 17.25
CA VAL A 176 -13.65 7.33 17.57
C VAL A 176 -14.29 8.56 16.91
N LEU A 177 -14.64 9.54 17.75
CA LEU A 177 -15.18 10.82 17.30
C LEU A 177 -14.03 11.71 16.85
N LEU A 178 -14.14 12.21 15.63
CA LEU A 178 -13.04 12.78 14.87
C LEU A 178 -13.41 14.19 14.38
N ILE A 179 -12.47 15.14 14.44
CA ILE A 179 -12.66 16.54 14.00
C ILE A 179 -11.92 16.78 12.68
N VAL A 180 -12.61 17.40 11.72
CA VAL A 180 -12.01 17.79 10.44
C VAL A 180 -11.12 19.02 10.64
N ILE A 181 -9.82 18.87 10.36
CA ILE A 181 -8.85 19.96 10.48
C ILE A 181 -8.56 20.61 9.14
N GLU A 182 -8.40 19.86 8.06
CA GLU A 182 -8.08 20.43 6.75
C GLU A 182 -8.72 19.60 5.65
N SER A 183 -8.96 20.22 4.49
CA SER A 183 -9.38 19.50 3.29
C SER A 183 -8.54 19.90 2.09
N LEU A 184 -8.04 18.89 1.35
CA LEU A 184 -7.32 19.07 0.10
C LEU A 184 -8.26 18.73 -1.06
N VAL A 185 -8.45 19.70 -1.96
CA VAL A 185 -9.35 19.57 -3.10
C VAL A 185 -8.54 19.63 -4.39
N GLN A 186 -8.75 18.65 -5.26
CA GLN A 186 -8.22 18.64 -6.62
C GLN A 186 -9.35 18.38 -7.62
N LYS A 187 -9.24 18.97 -8.82
CA LYS A 187 -10.24 18.77 -9.87
C LYS A 187 -10.30 17.30 -10.28
N ASN A 188 -11.51 16.72 -10.33
CA ASN A 188 -11.74 15.32 -10.70
C ASN A 188 -11.01 14.30 -9.79
N GLN A 189 -10.73 14.66 -8.54
CA GLN A 189 -10.22 13.75 -7.51
C GLN A 189 -11.05 13.92 -6.24
N PRO A 190 -11.17 12.86 -5.41
CA PRO A 190 -11.93 12.94 -4.17
C PRO A 190 -11.27 13.91 -3.19
N VAL A 191 -12.09 14.62 -2.42
CA VAL A 191 -11.59 15.50 -1.36
C VAL A 191 -10.94 14.66 -0.27
N LEU A 192 -9.70 15.00 0.07
CA LEU A 192 -8.94 14.39 1.15
C LEU A 192 -9.11 15.23 2.41
N TYR A 193 -9.60 14.63 3.48
CA TYR A 193 -9.81 15.26 4.79
C TYR A 193 -8.71 14.84 5.74
N TRP A 194 -8.04 15.81 6.35
CA TRP A 194 -7.12 15.60 7.46
C TRP A 194 -7.89 15.73 8.76
N ILE A 195 -7.76 14.73 9.61
CA ILE A 195 -8.59 14.58 10.79
C ILE A 195 -7.72 14.27 12.00
N GLU A 196 -8.12 14.77 13.16
CA GLU A 196 -7.50 14.52 14.45
C GLU A 196 -8.53 14.02 15.47
N ASP A 197 -8.03 13.20 16.39
CA ASP A 197 -8.79 12.72 17.54
C ASP A 197 -9.05 13.87 18.51
N ILE A 198 -10.23 13.90 19.11
CA ILE A 198 -10.63 14.92 20.09
C ILE A 198 -9.65 14.99 21.26
N ASP A 199 -9.05 13.86 21.63
CA ASP A 199 -8.11 13.78 22.73
C ASP A 199 -6.69 14.27 22.34
N ASN A 200 -6.49 14.79 21.11
CA ASN A 200 -5.22 15.30 20.57
C ASN A 200 -4.02 14.36 20.71
N ASN A 201 -4.28 13.07 20.97
CA ASN A 201 -3.26 12.06 21.24
C ASN A 201 -2.95 11.17 20.02
N GLY A 202 -3.62 11.39 18.89
CA GLY A 202 -3.57 10.52 17.72
C GLY A 202 -2.77 11.08 16.52
N PRO A 203 -2.16 10.23 15.69
CA PRO A 203 -1.53 10.65 14.43
C PRO A 203 -2.54 11.22 13.43
N LYS A 204 -2.16 12.28 12.70
CA LYS A 204 -2.98 12.90 11.65
C LYS A 204 -3.19 11.92 10.50
N TRP A 205 -4.45 11.57 10.23
CA TRP A 205 -4.83 10.67 9.14
C TRP A 205 -5.56 11.42 8.03
N SER A 206 -5.36 10.96 6.79
CA SER A 206 -6.08 11.46 5.61
C SER A 206 -7.17 10.48 5.20
N PHE A 207 -8.41 10.96 5.10
CA PHE A 207 -9.58 10.18 4.75
C PHE A 207 -10.32 10.76 3.55
N VAL A 208 -11.10 9.94 2.89
CA VAL A 208 -12.06 10.38 1.86
C VAL A 208 -13.48 10.42 2.41
N ARG A 209 -14.36 11.19 1.77
CA ARG A 209 -15.72 11.44 2.28
C ARG A 209 -16.53 10.17 2.62
N GLU A 210 -16.37 9.10 1.86
CA GLU A 210 -17.10 7.83 2.00
C GLU A 210 -16.61 6.98 3.17
N GLU A 211 -15.38 7.22 3.64
CA GLU A 211 -14.84 6.61 4.86
C GLU A 211 -15.34 7.32 6.12
N LEU A 212 -16.09 8.40 5.97
CA LEU A 212 -16.50 9.29 7.05
C LEU A 212 -18.03 9.38 7.13
N MET A 213 -18.57 9.20 8.33
CA MET A 213 -19.98 9.44 8.63
C MET A 213 -20.11 10.71 9.47
N VAL A 214 -20.91 11.68 9.02
CA VAL A 214 -21.16 12.91 9.80
C VAL A 214 -22.17 12.62 10.90
N VAL A 215 -21.81 12.93 12.13
CA VAL A 215 -22.68 12.75 13.30
C VAL A 215 -23.18 14.11 13.77
N ARG A 216 -24.50 14.28 13.78
CA ARG A 216 -25.16 15.52 14.25
C ARG A 216 -25.62 15.44 15.71
N ASN A 217 -25.84 14.24 16.23
CA ASN A 217 -26.24 14.01 17.62
C ASN A 217 -25.31 12.96 18.23
N ILE A 218 -24.51 13.37 19.21
CA ILE A 218 -23.60 12.48 19.94
C ILE A 218 -24.40 11.87 21.09
N GLU A 219 -24.91 10.65 20.92
CA GLU A 219 -25.18 9.81 22.09
C GLU A 219 -23.86 9.15 22.49
N TYR A 220 -23.26 9.66 23.57
CA TYR A 220 -22.06 9.06 24.13
C TYR A 220 -22.37 7.64 24.60
N SER A 221 -21.49 6.69 24.29
CA SER A 221 -21.54 5.38 24.95
C SER A 221 -21.40 5.60 26.48
N PRO A 222 -22.18 4.92 27.33
CA PRO A 222 -22.28 5.21 28.77
C PRO A 222 -20.94 5.28 29.52
N GLN A 223 -19.90 4.61 29.00
CA GLN A 223 -18.56 4.57 29.57
C GLN A 223 -17.84 5.93 29.53
N LYS A 224 -18.10 6.80 28.53
CA LYS A 224 -17.48 8.14 28.41
C LYS A 224 -18.12 9.18 29.34
N ILE A 225 -19.30 8.91 29.90
CA ILE A 225 -19.96 9.80 30.86
C ILE A 225 -19.32 9.64 32.25
N LEU A 226 -18.89 8.42 32.58
CA LEU A 226 -18.29 8.09 33.88
C LEU A 226 -16.89 8.70 34.06
N SER A 227 -16.05 8.73 33.01
CA SER A 227 -14.72 9.34 33.08
C SER A 227 -14.75 10.87 33.20
N ARG A 228 -15.87 11.50 32.83
CA ARG A 228 -16.05 12.96 32.92
C ARG A 228 -16.62 13.43 34.27
N SER A 229 -17.18 12.51 35.07
CA SER A 229 -17.71 12.80 36.41
C SER A 229 -16.68 12.68 37.52
N GLU A 230 -15.45 12.23 37.23
CA GLU A 230 -14.38 12.10 38.22
C GLU A 230 -13.48 13.34 38.33
N ASP A 231 -13.69 14.36 37.47
CA ASP A 231 -12.92 15.63 37.44
C ASP A 231 -13.71 16.85 37.99
N VAL A 232 -14.62 16.66 38.95
CA VAL A 232 -15.29 17.76 39.69
C VAL A 232 -14.95 17.73 41.17
#